data_AF-A0A3N5CQR8-F1
#
_entry.id   AF-A0A3N5CQR8-F1
#
_cell.length_a   1.000
_cell.length_b   1.000
_cell.length_c   1.000
_cell.angle_alpha   90.00
_cell.angle_beta   90.00
_cell.angle_gamma   90.00
#
_symmetry.space_group_name_H-M   'P 1'
#
loop_
_entity.id
_entity.type
_entity.pdbx_description
1 polymer ?
#
loop_
_entity_poly.entity_id
_entity_poly.type
_entity_poly.pdbx_seq_one_letter_code
_entity_poly.pdbx_strand_id
1 'polypeptide(L)'
;MRAAPAGCIVLALAGCDGAVCDNRIVDRLPSPDGRFEAVVFERDCGATTAFSTQLSIGSPGMTPRGAGNVFVASRGRPHAEWNGAEATARWLAPDRLEIIVDSEAQIFHEQQYLDGVAMVYRKAG
;
A
#
# COMPACT_ATOMS: atom_id res chain seq x y z
N MET A 1 30.79 11.37 -56.52
CA MET A 1 30.11 10.18 -55.98
C MET A 1 29.65 10.51 -54.55
N ARG A 2 28.47 10.02 -54.17
CA ARG A 2 27.62 10.45 -53.03
C ARG A 2 28.13 10.01 -51.65
N ALA A 3 27.48 10.58 -50.62
CA ALA A 3 27.23 10.08 -49.25
C ALA A 3 28.24 10.54 -48.19
N ALA A 4 27.89 10.95 -46.97
CA ALA A 4 26.64 11.32 -46.28
C ALA A 4 27.10 11.89 -44.91
N PRO A 5 26.37 12.79 -44.22
CA PRO A 5 26.78 13.21 -42.88
C PRO A 5 26.54 12.04 -41.91
N ALA A 6 27.62 11.53 -41.31
CA ALA A 6 27.55 10.56 -40.23
C ALA A 6 26.99 11.23 -38.98
N GLY A 7 25.67 11.30 -38.90
CA GLY A 7 24.95 11.63 -37.67
C GLY A 7 25.13 10.48 -36.67
N CYS A 8 26.08 10.60 -35.76
CA CYS A 8 26.13 9.74 -34.58
C CYS A 8 25.02 10.20 -33.62
N ILE A 9 23.92 9.45 -33.70
CA ILE A 9 22.82 9.40 -32.73
C ILE A 9 23.41 9.32 -31.32
N VAL A 10 23.17 10.37 -30.53
CA VAL A 10 23.32 10.31 -29.08
C VAL A 10 22.19 9.43 -28.57
N LEU A 11 22.49 8.15 -28.33
CA LEU A 11 21.58 7.24 -27.65
C LEU A 11 21.61 7.63 -26.16
N ALA A 12 20.84 8.66 -25.81
CA ALA A 12 20.54 8.99 -24.43
C ALA A 12 19.68 7.85 -23.88
N LEU A 13 20.33 6.86 -23.26
CA LEU A 13 19.68 5.92 -22.37
C LEU A 13 19.24 6.69 -21.13
N ALA A 14 18.15 7.46 -21.25
CA ALA A 14 17.35 7.85 -20.11
C ALA A 14 16.66 6.57 -19.61
N GLY A 15 17.34 5.81 -18.76
CA GLY A 15 16.66 4.82 -17.94
C GLY A 15 15.73 5.59 -17.02
N CYS A 16 14.45 5.62 -17.35
CA CYS A 16 13.43 6.22 -16.49
C CYS A 16 13.45 5.54 -15.12
N ASP A 17 13.61 6.36 -14.08
CA ASP A 17 13.47 6.03 -12.67
C ASP A 17 12.13 5.32 -12.36
N GLY A 18 12.18 4.32 -11.48
CA GLY A 18 11.05 3.87 -10.68
C GLY A 18 10.04 2.96 -11.39
N ALA A 19 9.88 1.73 -10.90
CA ALA A 19 8.67 0.97 -11.18
C ALA A 19 7.45 1.86 -10.84
N VAL A 20 6.58 2.13 -11.82
CA VAL A 20 5.34 2.89 -11.61
C VAL A 20 4.44 2.01 -10.75
N CYS A 21 4.50 2.25 -9.44
CA CYS A 21 3.64 1.53 -8.53
C CYS A 21 2.27 2.20 -8.47
N ASP A 22 1.22 1.40 -8.61
CA ASP A 22 -0.15 1.84 -8.49
C ASP A 22 -0.74 1.47 -7.13
N ASN A 23 -1.52 2.39 -6.57
CA ASN A 23 -2.21 2.22 -5.31
C ASN A 23 -3.72 2.25 -5.57
N ARG A 24 -4.38 1.11 -5.39
CA ARG A 24 -5.82 0.99 -5.53
C ARG A 24 -6.49 0.89 -4.17
N ILE A 25 -7.29 1.90 -3.84
CA ILE A 25 -8.05 1.92 -2.59
C ILE A 25 -9.10 0.82 -2.61
N VAL A 26 -9.10 0.03 -1.53
CA VAL A 26 -10.07 -1.02 -1.26
C VAL A 26 -11.14 -0.49 -0.31
N ASP A 27 -10.72 0.14 0.79
CA ASP A 27 -11.63 0.56 1.84
C ASP A 27 -11.18 1.88 2.48
N ARG A 28 -12.17 2.64 2.96
CA ARG A 28 -11.99 3.89 3.70
C ARG A 28 -12.83 3.83 4.97
N LEU A 29 -12.15 3.96 6.09
CA LEU A 29 -12.71 3.77 7.42
C LEU A 29 -12.51 5.06 8.22
N PRO A 30 -13.49 5.96 8.27
CA PRO A 30 -13.41 7.12 9.14
C PRO A 30 -13.43 6.69 10.62
N SER A 31 -12.63 7.35 11.46
CA SER A 31 -12.67 7.16 12.90
C SER A 31 -14.02 7.62 13.46
N PRO A 32 -14.48 7.07 14.61
CA PRO A 32 -15.77 7.46 15.20
C PRO A 32 -15.94 8.95 15.49
N ASP A 33 -14.84 9.68 15.72
CA ASP A 33 -14.83 11.12 15.94
C ASP A 33 -14.52 11.94 14.67
N GLY A 34 -14.30 11.28 13.54
CA GLY A 34 -14.00 11.89 12.25
C GLY A 34 -12.64 12.58 12.13
N ARG A 35 -11.75 12.46 13.13
CA ARG A 35 -10.42 13.10 13.07
C ARG A 35 -9.44 12.35 12.19
N PHE A 36 -9.61 11.04 12.06
CA PHE A 36 -8.75 10.18 11.26
C PHE A 36 -9.55 9.39 10.24
N GLU A 37 -8.87 8.95 9.18
CA GLU A 37 -9.35 7.96 8.24
C GLU A 37 -8.25 6.91 8.05
N ALA A 38 -8.63 5.65 8.21
CA ALA A 38 -7.81 4.51 7.84
C ALA A 38 -8.17 4.11 6.41
N VAL A 39 -7.16 3.95 5.55
CA VAL A 39 -7.33 3.54 4.15
C VAL A 39 -6.62 2.23 3.93
N VAL A 40 -7.38 1.21 3.54
CA VAL A 40 -6.86 -0.09 3.08
C VAL A 40 -6.70 -0.02 1.57
N PHE A 41 -5.55 -0.42 1.06
CA PHE A 41 -5.28 -0.37 -0.37
C PHE A 41 -4.38 -1.51 -0.83
N GLU A 42 -4.59 -1.93 -2.08
CA GLU A 42 -3.66 -2.77 -2.82
C GLU A 42 -2.56 -1.88 -3.40
N ARG A 43 -1.31 -2.35 -3.32
CA ARG A 43 -0.19 -1.75 -4.04
C ARG A 43 0.46 -2.77 -4.97
N ASP A 44 0.53 -2.40 -6.24
CA ASP A 44 1.13 -3.18 -7.33
C ASP A 44 2.29 -2.39 -7.96
N CYS A 45 3.48 -2.98 -8.03
CA CYS A 45 4.65 -2.41 -8.71
C CYS A 45 5.03 -3.17 -9.99
N GLY A 46 4.18 -4.05 -10.48
CA GLY A 46 4.37 -4.83 -11.68
C GLY A 46 5.08 -6.17 -11.46
N ALA A 47 5.43 -6.80 -12.59
CA ALA A 47 5.66 -8.24 -12.77
C ALA A 47 6.63 -8.96 -11.81
N THR A 48 7.50 -8.23 -11.11
CA THR A 48 8.52 -8.82 -10.23
C THR A 48 8.25 -8.58 -8.74
N THR A 49 7.25 -7.78 -8.39
CA THR A 49 6.87 -7.50 -7.00
C THR A 49 5.52 -8.14 -6.70
N ALA A 50 5.40 -8.84 -5.57
CA ALA A 50 4.12 -9.38 -5.16
C ALA A 50 3.13 -8.25 -4.83
N PHE A 51 1.86 -8.45 -5.16
CA PHE A 51 0.78 -7.61 -4.66
C PHE A 51 0.81 -7.55 -3.14
N SER A 52 0.52 -6.38 -2.60
CA SER A 52 0.52 -6.16 -1.16
C SER A 52 -0.74 -5.45 -0.73
N THR A 53 -1.26 -5.87 0.42
CA THR A 53 -2.30 -5.15 1.15
C THR A 53 -1.61 -4.23 2.13
N GLN A 54 -1.93 -2.95 2.04
CA GLN A 54 -1.29 -1.92 2.83
C GLN A 54 -2.35 -1.05 3.50
N LEU A 55 -1.96 -0.45 4.62
CA LEU A 55 -2.84 0.39 5.41
C LEU A 55 -2.12 1.69 5.77
N SER A 56 -2.84 2.79 5.54
CA SER A 56 -2.41 4.11 5.99
C SER A 56 -3.45 4.77 6.88
N ILE A 57 -3.00 5.56 7.84
CA ILE A 57 -3.85 6.45 8.65
C ILE A 57 -3.45 7.90 8.40
N GLY A 58 -4.44 8.80 8.38
CA GLY A 58 -4.24 10.23 8.26
C GLY A 58 -5.56 10.99 8.28
N SER A 59 -5.59 12.19 7.71
CA SER A 59 -6.80 13.02 7.68
C SER A 59 -7.89 12.45 6.76
N PRO A 60 -9.18 12.73 7.02
CA PRO A 60 -10.27 12.33 6.15
C PRO A 60 -10.05 12.74 4.68
N GLY A 61 -10.29 11.80 3.76
CA GLY A 61 -10.12 12.04 2.33
C GLY A 61 -8.68 11.94 1.83
N MET A 62 -7.73 11.47 2.64
CA MET A 62 -6.34 11.27 2.20
C MET A 62 -6.27 10.27 1.04
N THR A 63 -5.28 10.45 0.16
CA THR A 63 -4.93 9.46 -0.86
C THR A 63 -3.57 8.86 -0.51
N PRO A 64 -3.45 7.53 -0.34
CA PRO A 64 -2.18 6.91 -0.04
C PRO A 64 -1.21 7.10 -1.22
N ARG A 65 -0.08 7.75 -0.95
CA ARG A 65 1.02 7.92 -1.91
C ARG A 65 2.17 7.02 -1.48
N GLY A 66 2.54 6.07 -2.33
CA GLY A 66 3.62 5.13 -2.01
C GLY A 66 3.18 4.05 -1.02
N ALA A 67 4.10 3.61 -0.16
CA ALA A 67 3.85 2.54 0.81
C ALA A 67 2.98 3.01 2.00
N GLY A 68 2.30 2.06 2.63
CA GLY A 68 1.45 2.27 3.81
C GLY A 68 2.28 2.72 5.01
N ASN A 69 1.79 3.71 5.75
CA ASN A 69 2.50 4.21 6.92
C ASN A 69 2.28 3.38 8.19
N VAL A 70 1.25 2.53 8.23
CA VAL A 70 0.90 1.72 9.41
C VAL A 70 1.11 0.23 9.19
N PHE A 71 0.79 -0.29 8.01
CA PHE A 71 0.86 -1.73 7.78
C PHE A 71 1.17 -2.07 6.32
N VAL A 72 2.02 -3.07 6.11
CA VAL A 72 2.33 -3.64 4.80
C VAL A 72 2.45 -5.15 4.94
N ALA A 73 1.59 -5.88 4.23
CA ALA A 73 1.69 -7.32 4.08
C ALA A 73 1.51 -7.76 2.63
N SER A 74 2.20 -8.83 2.26
CA SER A 74 1.95 -9.57 1.02
C SER A 74 1.61 -11.02 1.36
N ARG A 75 1.54 -11.91 0.35
CA ARG A 75 1.48 -13.38 0.46
C ARG A 75 0.60 -13.87 1.62
N GLY A 76 -0.59 -14.33 1.30
CA GLY A 76 -1.53 -14.97 2.23
C GLY A 76 -2.73 -15.43 1.44
N ARG A 77 -3.85 -15.74 2.12
CA ARG A 77 -5.10 -15.92 1.40
C ARG A 77 -5.43 -14.63 0.63
N PRO A 78 -5.64 -14.70 -0.71
CA PRO A 78 -5.98 -13.51 -1.48
C PRO A 78 -7.37 -13.04 -1.07
N HIS A 79 -7.56 -11.73 -0.98
CA HIS A 79 -8.92 -11.20 -0.85
C HIS A 79 -9.70 -11.44 -2.15
N ALA A 80 -11.02 -11.62 -2.06
CA ALA A 80 -11.86 -11.90 -3.23
C ALA A 80 -11.78 -10.83 -4.34
N GLU A 81 -11.41 -9.60 -3.98
CA GLU A 81 -11.42 -8.42 -4.86
C GLU A 81 -10.02 -7.89 -5.23
N TRP A 82 -8.94 -8.42 -4.64
CA TRP A 82 -7.57 -7.98 -4.93
C TRP A 82 -6.54 -9.05 -4.59
N ASN A 83 -5.37 -8.98 -5.22
CA ASN A 83 -4.38 -10.05 -5.20
C ASN A 83 -3.45 -10.02 -3.96
N GLY A 84 -3.69 -9.09 -3.04
CA GLY A 84 -2.95 -8.93 -1.79
C GLY A 84 -3.45 -9.86 -0.68
N ALA A 85 -2.63 -10.05 0.36
CA ALA A 85 -3.02 -10.86 1.52
C ALA A 85 -4.25 -10.28 2.21
N GLU A 86 -5.17 -11.13 2.64
CA GLU A 86 -6.37 -10.71 3.36
C GLU A 86 -5.99 -9.97 4.65
N ALA A 87 -6.35 -8.69 4.70
CA ALA A 87 -6.26 -7.86 5.90
C ALA A 87 -7.41 -6.86 5.89
N THR A 88 -8.14 -6.80 7.00
CA THR A 88 -9.25 -5.87 7.22
C THR A 88 -8.97 -5.02 8.44
N ALA A 89 -9.66 -3.89 8.56
CA ALA A 89 -9.53 -3.02 9.71
C ALA A 89 -10.86 -2.50 10.21
N ARG A 90 -10.90 -2.13 11.49
CA ARG A 90 -12.05 -1.47 12.09
C ARG A 90 -11.61 -0.61 13.28
N TRP A 91 -12.26 0.52 13.46
CA TRP A 91 -12.03 1.34 14.63
C TRP A 91 -12.69 0.71 15.87
N LEU A 92 -11.92 0.53 16.93
CA LEU A 92 -12.40 0.12 18.25
C LEU A 92 -12.77 1.34 19.10
N ALA A 93 -12.08 2.45 18.87
CA ALA A 93 -12.26 3.74 19.53
C ALA A 93 -11.77 4.85 18.58
N PRO A 94 -12.01 6.14 18.89
CA PRO A 94 -11.51 7.26 18.09
C PRO A 94 -9.99 7.25 17.82
N ASP A 95 -9.23 6.66 18.73
CA ASP A 95 -7.77 6.60 18.75
C ASP A 95 -7.24 5.16 18.76
N ARG A 96 -8.07 4.18 18.39
CA ARG A 96 -7.68 2.76 18.40
C ARG A 96 -8.23 2.02 17.19
N LEU A 97 -7.32 1.52 16.35
CA LEU A 97 -7.63 0.75 15.16
C LEU A 97 -7.26 -0.72 15.38
N GLU A 98 -8.20 -1.63 15.15
CA GLU A 98 -7.90 -3.05 15.03
C GLU A 98 -7.61 -3.40 13.57
N ILE A 99 -6.55 -4.17 13.34
CA ILE A 99 -6.17 -4.72 12.04
C ILE A 99 -6.19 -6.25 12.17
N ILE A 100 -7.10 -6.88 11.43
CA ILE A 100 -7.23 -8.34 11.39
C ILE A 100 -6.49 -8.81 10.14
N VAL A 101 -5.46 -9.62 10.33
CA VAL A 101 -4.53 -10.04 9.29
C VAL A 101 -4.59 -11.54 9.12
N ASP A 102 -4.59 -12.03 7.89
CA ASP A 102 -4.43 -13.45 7.59
C ASP A 102 -3.24 -14.07 8.35
N SER A 103 -3.42 -15.27 8.88
CA SER A 103 -2.38 -15.94 9.67
C SER A 103 -1.15 -16.27 8.84
N GLU A 104 -1.33 -16.54 7.54
CA GLU A 104 -0.25 -16.84 6.59
C GLU A 104 0.35 -15.58 5.94
N ALA A 105 -0.20 -14.39 6.23
CA ALA A 105 0.29 -13.12 5.70
C ALA A 105 1.77 -12.89 6.02
N GLN A 106 2.58 -12.63 4.99
CA GLN A 106 3.93 -12.13 5.16
C GLN A 106 3.90 -10.63 5.46
N ILE A 107 4.13 -10.26 6.72
CA ILE A 107 4.16 -8.88 7.19
C ILE A 107 5.58 -8.30 7.00
N PHE A 108 5.66 -7.10 6.43
CA PHE A 108 6.91 -6.35 6.26
C PHE A 108 6.97 -5.06 7.08
N HIS A 109 5.81 -4.48 7.39
CA HIS A 109 5.70 -3.28 8.22
C HIS A 109 4.46 -3.38 9.10
N GLU A 110 4.62 -3.09 10.38
CA GLU A 110 3.54 -2.96 11.36
C GLU A 110 3.92 -1.90 12.40
N GLN A 111 3.08 -0.88 12.51
CA GLN A 111 3.28 0.21 13.46
C GLN A 111 2.35 -0.02 14.65
N GLN A 112 2.84 0.12 15.89
CA GLN A 112 1.99 -0.03 17.08
C GLN A 112 1.28 1.28 17.48
N TYR A 113 1.86 2.43 17.10
CA TYR A 113 1.31 3.75 17.39
C TYR A 113 1.72 4.78 16.32
N LEU A 114 0.80 5.64 15.91
CA LEU A 114 1.02 6.74 14.97
C LEU A 114 0.09 7.92 15.29
N ASP A 115 0.65 9.12 15.49
CA ASP A 115 -0.10 10.38 15.59
C ASP A 115 -1.33 10.38 16.53
N GLY A 116 -1.25 9.69 17.67
CA GLY A 116 -2.38 9.58 18.59
C GLY A 116 -3.12 8.25 18.53
N VAL A 117 -2.97 7.48 17.45
CA VAL A 117 -3.72 6.26 17.18
C VAL A 117 -2.90 5.02 17.54
N ALA A 118 -3.46 4.14 18.36
CA ALA A 118 -2.91 2.83 18.68
C ALA A 118 -3.44 1.75 17.72
N MET A 119 -2.55 0.89 17.24
CA MET A 119 -2.91 -0.25 16.40
C MET A 119 -2.91 -1.54 17.21
N VAL A 120 -3.97 -2.31 17.06
CA VAL A 120 -4.14 -3.63 17.67
C VAL A 120 -4.20 -4.67 16.55
N TYR A 121 -3.22 -5.57 16.52
CA TYR A 121 -3.16 -6.62 15.51
C TYR A 121 -3.79 -7.91 16.02
N ARG A 122 -4.59 -8.54 15.17
CA ARG A 122 -5.17 -9.86 15.40
C ARG A 122 -4.92 -10.75 14.18
N LYS A 123 -4.59 -12.02 14.40
CA LYS A 123 -4.52 -12.99 13.31
C LYS A 123 -5.89 -13.62 13.03
N ALA A 124 -6.29 -13.70 11.76
CA ALA A 124 -7.43 -14.48 11.30
C ALA A 124 -7.01 -15.95 11.15
N GLY A 125 -7.85 -16.86 11.66
CA GLY A 125 -7.63 -18.31 11.62
C GLY A 125 -7.86 -18.92 10.24
#